data_AF-A0A9D6CQI7-F1
#
_entry.id   AF-A0A9D6CQI7-F1
#
_cell.length_a   1.000
_cell.length_b   1.000
_cell.length_c   1.000
_cell.angle_alpha   90.00
_cell.angle_beta   90.00
_cell.angle_gamma   90.00
#
_symmetry.space_group_name_H-M   'P 1'
#
loop_
_entity.id
_entity.type
_entity.pdbx_description
1 polymer ?
#
loop_
_entity_poly.entity_id
_entity_poly.type
_entity_poly.pdbx_seq_one_letter_code
_entity_poly.pdbx_strand_id
1 'polypeptide(L)'
;MDRLRKISFDDTEFMQELVAIYLDDAPQQLRELQAAAEAQDLSAIADKAHRIKGGAANVGAESLAALCAELERSARRGENQVDLEKRVEEEMARVSARFSEIVRELAGS
;
A
#
# COMPACT_ATOMS: atom_id res chain seq x y z
N MET A 1 -21.67 2.66 12.58
CA MET A 1 -21.11 2.68 11.20
C MET A 1 -20.91 1.23 10.78
N ASP A 2 -21.99 0.64 10.27
CA ASP A 2 -22.09 -0.73 9.74
C ASP A 2 -21.41 -0.85 8.37
N ARG A 3 -20.15 -1.27 8.32
CA ARG A 3 -19.56 -1.81 7.09
C ARG A 3 -18.76 -3.05 7.43
N LEU A 4 -19.00 -4.14 6.69
CA LEU A 4 -18.31 -5.44 6.76
C LEU A 4 -18.72 -6.43 7.87
N ARG A 5 -20.01 -6.56 8.16
CA ARG A 5 -20.55 -7.84 8.68
C ARG A 5 -21.69 -8.32 7.78
N LYS A 6 -21.34 -8.80 6.59
CA LYS A 6 -22.10 -9.72 5.72
C LYS A 6 -21.46 -9.74 4.34
N ILE A 7 -20.32 -10.42 4.22
CA ILE A 7 -19.94 -11.03 2.94
C ILE A 7 -19.56 -12.45 3.31
N SER A 8 -20.43 -13.37 2.96
CA SER A 8 -20.16 -14.80 2.95
C SER A 8 -20.90 -15.32 1.75
N PHE A 9 -20.18 -15.50 0.64
CA PHE A 9 -20.22 -16.62 -0.29
C PHE A 9 -19.16 -16.28 -1.36
N ASP A 10 -18.01 -16.96 -1.25
CA ASP A 10 -16.73 -16.76 -1.95
C ASP A 10 -15.96 -15.46 -1.64
N ASP A 11 -15.22 -15.48 -0.51
CA ASP A 11 -14.19 -14.48 -0.18
C ASP A 11 -13.20 -14.23 -1.33
N THR A 12 -13.08 -15.15 -2.28
CA THR A 12 -12.18 -15.05 -3.44
C THR A 12 -12.53 -13.91 -4.41
N GLU A 13 -13.80 -13.75 -4.82
CA GLU A 13 -14.19 -12.76 -5.84
C GLU A 13 -14.09 -11.33 -5.29
N PHE A 14 -14.50 -11.14 -4.02
CA PHE A 14 -14.33 -9.87 -3.31
C PHE A 14 -12.84 -9.53 -3.08
N MET A 15 -12.02 -10.53 -2.71
CA MET A 15 -10.58 -10.32 -2.57
C MET A 15 -9.90 -9.99 -3.90
N GLN A 16 -10.34 -10.60 -5.02
CA GLN A 16 -9.85 -10.25 -6.35
C GLN A 16 -10.16 -8.80 -6.72
N GLU A 17 -11.37 -8.32 -6.42
CA GLU A 17 -11.76 -6.93 -6.66
C GLU A 17 -10.91 -5.95 -5.84
N LEU A 18 -10.72 -6.23 -4.55
CA LEU A 18 -9.86 -5.41 -3.68
C LEU A 18 -8.40 -5.39 -4.16
N VAL A 19 -7.87 -6.54 -4.58
CA VAL A 19 -6.52 -6.65 -5.12
C VAL A 19 -6.39 -5.89 -6.45
N ALA A 20 -7.37 -5.98 -7.33
CA ALA A 20 -7.39 -5.24 -8.60
C ALA A 20 -7.40 -3.73 -8.36
N ILE A 21 -8.23 -3.23 -7.45
CA ILE A 21 -8.27 -1.81 -7.06
C ILE A 21 -6.91 -1.37 -6.50
N TYR A 22 -6.30 -2.18 -5.64
CA TYR A 22 -4.97 -1.88 -5.11
C TYR A 22 -3.91 -1.81 -6.22
N LEU A 23 -3.90 -2.76 -7.15
CA LEU A 23 -2.94 -2.80 -8.24
C LEU A 23 -3.08 -1.61 -9.21
N ASP A 24 -4.28 -1.04 -9.35
CA ASP A 24 -4.54 0.14 -10.16
C ASP A 24 -4.06 1.43 -9.48
N ASP A 25 -4.27 1.58 -8.16
CA ASP A 25 -3.85 2.76 -7.38
C ASP A 25 -2.36 2.74 -7.01
N ALA A 26 -1.78 1.56 -6.77
CA ALA A 26 -0.43 1.42 -6.24
C ALA A 26 0.66 2.15 -7.07
N PRO A 27 0.69 2.07 -8.41
CA PRO A 27 1.67 2.80 -9.21
C PRO A 27 1.56 4.32 -9.08
N GLN A 28 0.34 4.85 -8.90
CA GLN A 28 0.14 6.28 -8.69
C GLN A 28 0.64 6.68 -7.30
N GLN A 29 0.26 5.94 -6.26
CA GLN A 29 0.71 6.20 -4.89
C GLN A 29 2.23 6.16 -4.76
N LEU A 30 2.90 5.22 -5.45
CA LEU A 30 4.36 5.12 -5.48
C LEU A 30 5.01 6.36 -6.12
N ARG A 31 4.52 6.79 -7.29
CA ARG A 31 5.04 7.99 -7.97
C ARG A 31 4.87 9.24 -7.12
N GLU A 32 3.73 9.37 -6.44
CA GLU A 32 3.46 10.52 -5.58
C GLU A 32 4.35 10.53 -4.33
N LEU A 33 4.67 9.36 -3.78
CA LEU A 33 5.64 9.23 -2.68
C LEU A 33 7.05 9.61 -3.13
N GLN A 34 7.49 9.10 -4.29
CA GLN A 34 8.80 9.42 -4.87
C GLN A 34 8.94 10.92 -5.15
N ALA A 35 7.92 11.56 -5.73
CA ALA A 35 7.94 13.00 -5.96
C ALA A 35 8.01 13.80 -4.65
N ALA A 36 7.33 13.36 -3.60
CA ALA A 36 7.41 13.99 -2.29
C ALA A 36 8.79 13.83 -1.64
N ALA A 37 9.42 12.66 -1.80
CA ALA A 37 10.78 12.38 -1.36
C ALA A 37 11.81 13.24 -2.10
N GLU A 38 11.72 13.34 -3.43
CA GLU A 38 12.57 14.21 -4.26
C GLU A 38 12.44 15.69 -3.88
N ALA A 39 11.23 16.14 -3.55
CA ALA A 39 10.97 17.50 -3.08
C ALA A 39 11.34 17.73 -1.60
N GLN A 40 11.72 16.67 -0.87
CA GLN A 40 11.93 16.67 0.59
C GLN A 40 10.72 17.22 1.36
N ASP A 41 9.51 17.03 0.83
CA ASP A 41 8.26 17.49 1.45
C ASP A 41 7.78 16.48 2.48
N LEU A 42 8.22 16.66 3.73
CA LEU A 42 7.87 15.80 4.85
C LEU A 42 6.35 15.71 5.11
N SER A 43 5.61 16.79 4.82
CA SER A 43 4.15 16.78 4.99
C SER A 43 3.51 15.88 3.95
N ALA A 44 3.91 16.03 2.69
CA ALA A 44 3.43 15.18 1.61
C ALA A 44 3.83 13.71 1.84
N ILE A 45 5.06 13.44 2.27
CA ILE A 45 5.52 12.08 2.59
C ILE A 45 4.64 11.45 3.67
N ALA A 46 4.36 12.19 4.76
CA ALA A 46 3.51 11.69 5.84
C ALA A 46 2.09 11.36 5.36
N ASP A 47 1.50 12.22 4.52
CA ASP A 47 0.15 12.02 3.97
C ASP A 47 0.10 10.83 3.00
N LYS A 48 1.11 10.66 2.14
CA LYS A 48 1.21 9.51 1.23
C LYS A 48 1.42 8.21 2.00
N ALA A 49 2.32 8.20 2.98
CA ALA A 49 2.53 7.04 3.83
C ALA A 49 1.24 6.65 4.57
N HIS A 50 0.47 7.63 5.09
CA HIS A 50 -0.82 7.36 5.72
C HIS A 50 -1.83 6.70 4.77
N ARG A 51 -1.92 7.20 3.53
CA ARG A 51 -2.82 6.67 2.50
C ARG A 51 -2.45 5.25 2.08
N ILE A 52 -1.17 5.01 1.77
CA ILE A 52 -0.65 3.70 1.39
C ILE A 52 -0.88 2.69 2.51
N LYS A 53 -0.65 3.06 3.77
CA LYS A 53 -0.94 2.22 4.94
C LYS A 53 -2.39 1.72 4.98
N GLY A 54 -3.35 2.60 4.72
CA GLY A 54 -4.78 2.24 4.69
C GLY A 54 -5.10 1.25 3.57
N GLY A 55 -4.59 1.50 2.36
CA GLY A 55 -4.73 0.58 1.24
C GLY A 55 -4.10 -0.79 1.51
N ALA A 56 -2.86 -0.80 2.01
CA ALA A 56 -2.11 -2.01 2.35
C ALA A 56 -2.82 -2.86 3.42
N ALA A 57 -3.38 -2.23 4.46
CA ALA A 57 -4.14 -2.95 5.49
C ALA A 57 -5.42 -3.59 4.94
N ASN A 58 -6.12 -2.91 4.01
CA ASN A 58 -7.35 -3.45 3.41
C ASN A 58 -7.11 -4.72 2.58
N VAL A 59 -5.93 -4.87 2.00
CA VAL A 59 -5.55 -6.04 1.19
C VAL A 59 -4.66 -7.04 1.94
N GLY A 60 -4.48 -6.87 3.25
CA GLY A 60 -3.69 -7.78 4.09
C GLY A 60 -2.17 -7.67 3.91
N ALA A 61 -1.67 -6.59 3.31
CA ALA A 61 -0.23 -6.34 3.15
C ALA A 61 0.37 -5.73 4.44
N GLU A 62 0.39 -6.50 5.52
CA GLU A 62 0.75 -6.05 6.87
C GLU A 62 2.18 -5.46 6.95
N SER A 63 3.15 -6.08 6.27
CA SER A 63 4.55 -5.58 6.22
C SER A 63 4.62 -4.16 5.65
N LEU A 64 3.94 -3.92 4.52
CA LEU A 64 3.88 -2.62 3.87
C LEU A 64 3.15 -1.59 4.76
N ALA A 65 2.05 -1.99 5.41
CA ALA A 65 1.32 -1.13 6.34
C ALA A 65 2.20 -0.71 7.53
N ALA A 66 3.01 -1.63 8.07
CA ALA A 66 3.92 -1.35 9.18
C ALA A 66 5.03 -0.36 8.77
N LEU A 67 5.66 -0.56 7.60
CA LEU A 67 6.66 0.38 7.10
C LEU A 67 6.08 1.76 6.83
N CYS A 68 4.88 1.84 6.24
CA CYS A 68 4.22 3.12 6.00
C CYS A 68 3.87 3.83 7.32
N ALA A 69 3.51 3.10 8.37
CA ALA A 69 3.30 3.69 9.69
C ALA A 69 4.61 4.22 10.30
N GLU A 70 5.74 3.56 10.04
CA GLU A 70 7.07 4.04 10.47
C GLU A 70 7.48 5.29 9.70
N LEU A 71 7.33 5.29 8.37
CA LEU A 71 7.58 6.43 7.49
C LEU A 71 6.72 7.64 7.86
N GLU A 72 5.41 7.45 8.08
CA GLU A 72 4.49 8.51 8.52
C GLU A 72 4.98 9.16 9.83
N ARG A 73 5.45 8.36 10.79
CA ARG A 73 5.97 8.88 12.06
C ARG A 73 7.29 9.62 11.89
N SER A 74 8.23 9.06 11.13
CA SER A 74 9.55 9.66 10.90
C SER A 74 9.41 11.03 10.20
N ALA A 75 8.61 11.08 9.12
CA ALA A 75 8.34 12.31 8.38
C ALA A 75 7.67 13.39 9.26
N ARG A 76 6.68 13.03 10.08
CA ARG A 76 6.04 13.98 11.02
C ARG A 76 6.98 14.53 12.09
N ARG A 77 8.06 13.81 12.40
CA ARG A 77 9.06 14.22 13.40
C ARG A 77 10.23 14.98 12.78
N GLY A 78 10.32 15.05 11.46
CA GLY A 78 11.50 15.60 10.77
C GLY A 78 12.74 14.74 10.97
N GLU A 79 12.56 13.44 11.22
CA GLU A 79 13.64 12.47 11.31
C GLU A 79 14.06 12.03 9.90
N ASN A 80 15.30 11.58 9.73
CA ASN A 80 15.76 11.06 8.43
C ASN A 80 15.01 9.77 8.08
N GLN A 81 14.41 9.75 6.89
CA GLN A 81 13.55 8.68 6.42
C GLN A 81 13.96 8.09 5.06
N VAL A 82 15.13 8.44 4.51
CA VAL A 82 15.58 8.00 3.17
C VAL A 82 15.60 6.47 3.05
N ASP A 83 16.05 5.77 4.09
CA ASP A 83 16.03 4.29 4.11
C ASP A 83 14.60 3.74 4.19
N LEU A 84 13.71 4.41 4.93
CA LEU A 84 12.31 4.00 5.05
C LEU A 84 11.53 4.23 3.76
N GLU A 85 11.76 5.35 3.07
CA GLU A 85 11.21 5.62 1.74
C GLU A 85 11.57 4.47 0.81
N LYS A 86 12.86 4.16 0.67
CA LYS A 86 13.34 3.07 -0.18
C LYS A 86 12.72 1.71 0.19
N ARG A 87 12.66 1.38 1.48
CA ARG A 87 12.05 0.12 1.94
C ARG A 87 10.55 0.06 1.61
N VAL A 88 9.81 1.16 1.76
CA VAL A 88 8.40 1.23 1.35
C VAL A 88 8.25 0.97 -0.15
N GLU A 89 9.09 1.58 -0.99
CA GLU A 89 9.07 1.37 -2.44
C GLU A 89 9.33 -0.11 -2.81
N GLU A 90 10.35 -0.73 -2.20
CA GLU A 90 10.71 -2.13 -2.42
C GLU A 90 9.60 -3.09 -1.98
N GLU A 91 9.01 -2.88 -0.80
CA GLU A 91 7.88 -3.69 -0.33
C GLU A 91 6.65 -3.53 -1.25
N MET A 92 6.37 -2.30 -1.68
CA MET A 92 5.22 -2.01 -2.53
C MET A 92 5.34 -2.70 -3.90
N ALA A 93 6.54 -2.71 -4.47
CA ALA A 93 6.84 -3.46 -5.68
C ALA A 93 6.67 -4.97 -5.45
N ARG A 94 7.16 -5.51 -4.32
CA ARG A 94 7.02 -6.94 -4.01
C ARG A 94 5.56 -7.36 -3.81
N VAL A 95 4.78 -6.57 -3.07
CA VAL A 95 3.34 -6.83 -2.84
C VAL A 95 2.58 -6.81 -4.17
N SER A 96 2.85 -5.81 -5.02
CA SER A 96 2.18 -5.68 -6.32
C SER A 96 2.52 -6.84 -7.26
N ALA A 97 3.78 -7.30 -7.27
CA ALA A 97 4.19 -8.48 -8.03
C ALA A 97 3.47 -9.74 -7.52
N ARG A 98 3.45 -9.97 -6.20
CA ARG A 98 2.80 -11.12 -5.58
C ARG A 98 1.29 -11.17 -5.88
N PHE A 99 0.62 -10.03 -5.78
CA PHE A 99 -0.79 -9.93 -6.11
C PHE A 99 -1.09 -10.16 -7.59
N SER A 100 -0.22 -9.65 -8.48
CA SER A 100 -0.34 -9.91 -9.92
C SER A 100 -0.20 -11.40 -10.26
N GLU A 101 0.65 -12.14 -9.54
CA GLU A 101 0.77 -13.61 -9.67
C GLU A 101 -0.52 -14.31 -9.22
N ILE A 102 -1.03 -13.98 -8.04
CA ILE A 102 -2.25 -14.59 -7.48
C ILE A 102 -3.45 -14.38 -8.42
N VAL A 103 -3.63 -13.17 -8.95
CA VAL A 103 -4.73 -12.88 -9.89
C VAL A 103 -4.60 -13.72 -11.17
N ARG A 104 -3.38 -13.94 -11.68
CA ARG A 104 -3.16 -14.79 -12.87
C ARG A 104 -3.44 -16.27 -12.58
N GLU A 105 -3.03 -16.78 -11.41
CA GLU A 105 -3.30 -18.16 -11.00
C GLU A 105 -4.79 -18.44 -10.88
N LEU A 106 -5.55 -17.48 -10.33
CA LEU A 106 -7.00 -17.58 -10.20
C LEU A 106 -7.75 -17.42 -11.53
N ALA A 107 -7.25 -16.60 -12.46
CA ALA A 107 -7.86 -16.43 -13.78
C ALA A 107 -7.57 -17.61 -14.75
N GLY A 108 -6.56 -18.42 -14.45
CA GLY A 108 -6.18 -19.61 -15.23
C GLY A 108 -6.72 -20.94 -14.70
N SER A 109 -7.46 -20.92 -13.58
CA SER A 109 -8.12 -22.08 -12.96
C SER A 109 -9.59 -22.16 -13.34
#